data_AF-A0A419EGW0-F1
#
_entry.id   AF-A0A419EGW0-F1
#
_cell.length_a   1.000
_cell.length_b   1.000
_cell.length_c   1.000
_cell.angle_alpha   90.00
_cell.angle_beta   90.00
_cell.angle_gamma   90.00
#
_symmetry.space_group_name_H-M   'P 1'
#
loop_
_entity.id
_entity.type
_entity.pdbx_description
1 polymer ?
#
loop_
_entity_poly.entity_id
_entity_poly.type
_entity_poly.pdbx_seq_one_letter_code
_entity_poly.pdbx_strand_id
1 'polypeptide(L)'
;MDRANKARIEIAILERLTNGESHDDIILDLCENENMRWPEAEALLERVGAEKMHHIILAQSPLLILIALAIFLGGVGLTVYSTYNITSVFLSYYDTKSGGIGALGMVLHLFTYGDYLWFLAFLGLGMIIGSLKGMEEVWAAIFHKLGIIQ
;
A
#
# COMPACT_ATOMS: atom_id res chain seq x y z
N MET A 1 -3.65 25.45 -30.53
CA MET A 1 -3.25 25.50 -29.10
C MET A 1 -1.74 25.36 -29.02
N ASP A 2 -1.06 26.32 -28.40
CA ASP A 2 0.40 26.28 -28.20
C ASP A 2 0.77 25.18 -27.17
N ARG A 3 1.96 24.59 -27.30
CA ARG A 3 2.47 23.53 -26.40
C ARG A 3 2.51 23.99 -24.95
N ALA A 4 2.86 25.26 -24.72
CA ALA A 4 2.87 25.86 -23.39
C ALA A 4 1.46 25.96 -22.77
N ASN A 5 0.45 26.30 -23.58
CA ASN A 5 -0.94 26.40 -23.11
C ASN A 5 -1.49 25.01 -22.72
N LYS A 6 -1.18 24.01 -23.55
CA LYS A 6 -1.59 22.62 -23.28
C LYS A 6 -1.02 22.08 -21.96
N ALA A 7 0.28 22.29 -21.72
CA ALA A 7 0.92 21.86 -20.49
C ALA A 7 0.34 22.55 -19.24
N ARG A 8 -0.01 23.84 -19.34
CA ARG A 8 -0.65 24.57 -18.23
C ARG A 8 -2.01 24.00 -17.87
N ILE A 9 -2.84 23.70 -18.89
CA ILE A 9 -4.17 23.13 -18.69
C ILE A 9 -4.07 21.73 -18.07
N GLU A 10 -3.14 20.90 -18.54
CA GLU A 10 -2.92 19.56 -17.97
C GLU A 10 -2.49 19.60 -16.49
N ILE A 11 -1.65 20.58 -16.11
CA ILE A 11 -1.25 20.78 -14.70
C ILE A 11 -2.46 21.23 -13.85
N ALA A 12 -3.27 22.17 -14.36
CA ALA A 12 -4.45 22.64 -13.64
C ALA A 12 -5.49 21.51 -13.43
N ILE A 13 -5.73 20.70 -14.46
CA ILE A 13 -6.60 19.51 -14.36
C ILE A 13 -6.05 18.54 -13.30
N LEU A 14 -4.74 18.27 -13.31
CA LEU A 14 -4.12 17.37 -12.36
C LEU A 14 -4.26 17.86 -10.91
N GLU A 15 -4.08 19.14 -10.67
CA GLU A 15 -4.24 19.76 -9.35
C GLU A 15 -5.68 19.62 -8.84
N ARG A 16 -6.66 19.86 -9.70
CA ARG A 16 -8.10 19.73 -9.37
C ARG A 16 -8.52 18.30 -9.10
N LEU A 17 -8.09 17.36 -9.95
CA LEU A 17 -8.32 15.92 -9.73
C LEU A 17 -7.69 15.46 -8.41
N THR A 18 -6.50 15.95 -8.09
CA THR A 18 -5.82 15.66 -6.83
C THR A 18 -6.59 16.19 -5.61
N ASN A 19 -7.22 17.34 -5.74
CA ASN A 19 -8.07 17.94 -4.71
C ASN A 19 -9.46 17.29 -4.59
N GLY A 20 -9.79 16.32 -5.45
CA GLY A 20 -11.05 15.59 -5.42
C GLY A 20 -12.25 16.38 -5.95
N GLU A 21 -12.01 17.37 -6.80
CA GLU A 21 -13.07 18.10 -7.50
C GLU A 21 -13.82 17.17 -8.47
N SER A 22 -15.11 17.44 -8.69
CA SER A 22 -15.94 16.56 -9.52
C SER A 22 -15.54 16.65 -11.00
N HIS A 23 -15.65 15.53 -11.72
CA HIS A 23 -15.34 15.50 -13.15
C HIS A 23 -16.18 16.51 -13.95
N ASP A 24 -17.47 16.61 -13.64
CA ASP A 24 -18.40 17.48 -14.36
C ASP A 24 -18.06 18.96 -14.15
N ASP A 25 -17.62 19.34 -12.94
CA ASP A 25 -17.21 20.72 -12.63
C ASP A 25 -15.92 21.08 -13.39
N ILE A 26 -14.95 20.16 -13.45
CA ILE A 26 -13.71 20.37 -14.21
C ILE A 26 -14.01 20.51 -15.71
N ILE A 27 -14.89 19.66 -16.27
CA ILE A 27 -15.28 19.72 -17.69
C ILE A 27 -16.01 21.02 -18.00
N LEU A 28 -16.94 21.44 -17.14
CA LEU A 28 -17.67 22.69 -17.30
C LEU A 28 -16.72 23.89 -17.35
N ASP A 29 -15.76 23.96 -16.42
CA ASP A 29 -14.78 25.05 -16.35
C ASP A 29 -13.84 25.07 -17.58
N LEU A 30 -13.45 23.90 -18.10
CA LEU A 30 -12.68 23.80 -19.35
C LEU A 30 -13.49 24.27 -20.57
N CYS A 31 -14.79 24.00 -20.59
CA CYS A 31 -15.68 24.47 -21.65
C CYS A 31 -15.86 25.99 -21.59
N GLU A 32 -16.01 26.56 -20.39
CA GLU A 32 -16.25 28.00 -20.20
C GLU A 32 -14.99 28.85 -20.37
N ASN A 33 -13.86 28.43 -19.81
CA ASN A 33 -12.64 29.25 -19.75
C ASN A 33 -11.65 28.99 -20.87
N GLU A 34 -11.56 27.75 -21.36
CA GLU A 34 -10.59 27.36 -22.40
C GLU A 34 -11.26 27.17 -23.77
N ASN A 35 -12.56 27.50 -23.88
CA ASN A 35 -13.36 27.45 -25.11
C ASN A 35 -13.30 26.08 -25.80
N MET A 36 -13.21 25.00 -25.00
CA MET A 36 -13.24 23.63 -25.47
C MET A 36 -14.68 23.13 -25.62
N ARG A 37 -14.90 22.19 -26.54
CA ARG A 37 -16.18 21.49 -26.59
C ARG A 37 -16.21 20.39 -25.53
N TRP A 38 -17.39 20.12 -24.97
CA TRP A 38 -17.57 19.07 -23.96
C TRP A 38 -16.85 17.75 -24.29
N PRO A 39 -16.96 17.17 -25.51
CA PRO A 39 -16.29 15.90 -25.81
C PRO A 39 -14.76 16.01 -25.86
N GLU A 40 -14.24 17.20 -26.14
CA GLU A 40 -12.79 17.45 -26.16
C GLU A 40 -12.24 17.63 -24.74
N ALA A 41 -13.00 18.29 -23.86
CA ALA A 41 -12.67 18.46 -22.46
C ALA A 41 -12.75 17.12 -21.69
N GLU A 42 -13.78 16.32 -21.94
CA GLU A 42 -13.94 14.97 -21.38
C GLU A 42 -12.79 14.05 -21.79
N ALA A 43 -12.47 13.98 -23.09
CA ALA A 43 -11.34 13.18 -23.57
C ALA A 43 -9.99 13.66 -23.02
N LEU A 44 -9.82 14.97 -22.77
CA LEU A 44 -8.61 15.50 -22.15
C LEU A 44 -8.54 15.10 -20.67
N LEU A 45 -9.65 15.22 -19.94
CA LEU A 45 -9.75 14.85 -18.53
C LEU A 45 -9.46 13.36 -18.33
N GLU A 46 -10.08 12.48 -19.14
CA GLU A 46 -9.82 11.04 -19.09
C GLU A 46 -8.36 10.71 -19.39
N ARG A 47 -7.75 11.39 -20.38
CA ARG A 47 -6.34 11.16 -20.71
C ARG A 47 -5.41 11.57 -19.56
N VAL A 48 -5.63 12.75 -18.97
CA VAL A 48 -4.83 13.23 -17.83
C VAL A 48 -5.06 12.37 -16.60
N GLY A 49 -6.31 12.00 -16.35
CA GLY A 49 -6.72 11.09 -15.27
C GLY A 49 -6.07 9.72 -15.39
N ALA A 50 -6.09 9.10 -16.58
CA ALA A 50 -5.46 7.81 -16.83
C ALA A 50 -3.92 7.89 -16.74
N GLU A 51 -3.31 8.93 -17.31
CA GLU A 51 -1.85 9.10 -17.33
C GLU A 51 -1.28 9.39 -15.94
N LYS A 52 -2.08 10.00 -15.05
CA LYS A 52 -1.65 10.41 -13.70
C LYS A 52 -2.45 9.75 -12.58
N MET A 53 -3.20 8.68 -12.87
CA MET A 53 -4.12 8.03 -11.93
C MET A 53 -3.43 7.62 -10.63
N HIS A 54 -2.23 7.05 -10.72
CA HIS A 54 -1.43 6.68 -9.57
C HIS A 54 -1.02 7.89 -8.71
N HIS A 55 -0.79 9.05 -9.32
CA HIS A 55 -0.43 10.26 -8.58
C HIS A 55 -1.65 10.84 -7.85
N ILE A 56 -2.82 10.82 -8.50
CA ILE A 56 -4.08 11.28 -7.93
C ILE A 56 -4.48 10.39 -6.75
N ILE A 57 -4.46 9.06 -6.90
CA ILE A 57 -4.79 8.11 -5.83
C ILE A 57 -3.88 8.31 -4.60
N LEU A 58 -2.58 8.54 -4.83
CA LEU A 58 -1.64 8.78 -3.73
C LEU A 58 -1.87 10.11 -3.01
N ALA A 59 -2.42 11.11 -3.70
CA ALA A 59 -2.59 12.44 -3.16
C ALA A 59 -3.98 12.67 -2.54
N GLN A 60 -5.00 11.92 -2.97
CA GLN A 60 -6.38 12.05 -2.47
C GLN A 60 -6.56 11.52 -1.04
N SER A 61 -5.70 10.60 -0.56
CA SER A 61 -5.86 9.98 0.77
C SER A 61 -4.53 9.64 1.46
N PRO A 62 -3.71 10.64 1.80
CA PRO A 62 -2.42 10.44 2.48
C PRO A 62 -2.56 9.74 3.84
N LEU A 63 -3.68 9.95 4.53
CA LEU A 63 -3.96 9.31 5.81
C LEU A 63 -4.22 7.80 5.66
N LEU A 64 -4.95 7.39 4.62
CA LEU A 64 -5.17 5.96 4.34
C LEU A 64 -3.87 5.26 3.98
N ILE A 65 -2.98 5.91 3.23
CA ILE A 65 -1.65 5.39 2.91
C ILE A 65 -0.82 5.17 4.18
N LEU A 66 -0.85 6.14 5.10
CA LEU A 66 -0.12 6.03 6.36
C LEU A 66 -0.65 4.87 7.20
N ILE A 67 -1.98 4.71 7.27
CA ILE A 67 -2.60 3.57 7.96
C ILE A 67 -2.24 2.25 7.28
N ALA A 68 -2.28 2.20 5.94
CA ALA A 68 -1.89 1.03 5.14
C ALA A 68 -0.49 0.55 5.49
N LEU A 69 0.43 1.51 5.49
CA LEU A 69 1.84 1.28 5.75
C LEU A 69 2.06 0.87 7.21
N ALA A 70 1.38 1.51 8.16
CA ALA A 70 1.46 1.16 9.57
C ALA A 70 0.95 -0.26 9.84
N ILE A 71 -0.19 -0.66 9.26
CA ILE A 71 -0.74 -2.01 9.39
C ILE A 71 0.20 -3.02 8.73
N PHE A 72 0.71 -2.73 7.55
CA PHE A 72 1.65 -3.59 6.84
C PHE A 72 2.94 -3.80 7.63
N LEU A 73 3.59 -2.71 8.05
CA LEU A 73 4.82 -2.78 8.85
C LEU A 73 4.59 -3.44 10.21
N GLY A 74 3.44 -3.18 10.85
CA GLY A 74 3.03 -3.88 12.06
C GLY A 74 2.91 -5.38 11.84
N GLY A 75 2.27 -5.80 10.75
CA GLY A 75 2.14 -7.20 10.39
C GLY A 75 3.48 -7.87 10.08
N VAL A 76 4.38 -7.19 9.34
CA VAL A 76 5.75 -7.66 9.09
C VAL A 76 6.50 -7.80 10.41
N GLY A 77 6.45 -6.80 11.29
CA GLY A 77 7.10 -6.82 12.59
C GLY A 77 6.63 -8.00 13.46
N LEU A 78 5.32 -8.22 13.55
CA LEU A 78 4.75 -9.37 14.28
C LEU A 78 5.19 -10.71 13.69
N THR A 79 5.19 -10.83 12.36
CA THR A 79 5.59 -12.06 11.66
C THR A 79 7.07 -12.35 11.89
N VAL A 80 7.94 -11.35 11.74
CA VAL A 80 9.39 -11.46 11.96
C VAL A 80 9.69 -11.78 13.41
N TYR A 81 9.06 -11.07 14.36
CA TYR A 81 9.24 -11.32 15.79
C TYR A 81 8.85 -12.76 16.15
N SER A 82 7.69 -13.23 15.70
CA SER A 82 7.22 -14.57 15.99
C SER A 82 8.15 -15.63 15.39
N THR A 83 8.56 -15.44 14.13
CA THR A 83 9.49 -16.33 13.43
C THR A 83 10.87 -16.36 14.10
N TYR A 84 11.37 -15.22 14.54
CA TYR A 84 12.64 -15.12 15.26
C TYR A 84 12.59 -15.85 16.61
N ASN A 85 11.51 -15.71 17.37
CA ASN A 85 11.35 -16.43 18.64
C ASN A 85 11.27 -17.94 18.42
N ILE A 86 10.51 -18.39 17.42
CA ILE A 86 10.43 -19.82 17.07
C ILE A 86 11.80 -20.37 16.66
N THR A 87 12.53 -19.65 15.80
CA THR A 87 13.84 -20.10 15.30
C THR A 87 14.95 -20.02 16.34
N SER A 88 14.98 -18.98 17.18
CA SER A 88 15.98 -18.85 18.26
C SER A 88 15.81 -19.94 19.31
N VAL A 89 14.56 -20.27 19.68
CA VAL A 89 14.25 -21.41 20.53
C VAL A 89 14.78 -22.69 19.89
N PHE A 90 14.41 -22.95 18.64
CA PHE A 90 14.84 -24.15 17.90
C PHE A 90 16.37 -24.27 17.84
N LEU A 91 17.08 -23.19 17.51
CA LEU A 91 18.55 -23.16 17.43
C LEU A 91 19.20 -23.36 18.80
N SER A 92 18.66 -22.78 19.87
CA SER A 92 19.21 -22.93 21.23
C SER A 92 19.15 -24.38 21.74
N TYR A 93 18.10 -25.10 21.36
CA TYR A 93 17.88 -26.49 21.77
C TYR A 93 18.50 -27.51 20.82
N TYR A 94 18.80 -27.12 19.57
CA TYR A 94 19.50 -27.96 18.61
C TYR A 94 21.01 -28.07 18.90
N ASP A 95 21.64 -26.99 19.38
CA ASP A 95 23.09 -26.94 19.66
C ASP A 95 23.48 -27.59 21.02
N THR A 96 22.51 -27.79 21.91
CA THR A 96 22.75 -28.48 23.18
C THR A 96 22.83 -30.00 22.96
N LYS A 97 24.07 -30.55 23.02
CA LYS A 97 24.40 -32.00 22.96
C LYS A 97 23.71 -32.89 24.03
N SER A 98 22.72 -32.42 24.78
CA SER A 98 21.95 -33.16 25.77
C SER A 98 20.56 -33.50 25.23
N GLY A 99 20.51 -34.44 24.29
CA GLY A 99 19.35 -34.82 23.45
C GLY A 99 18.05 -35.26 24.15
N GLY A 100 17.92 -35.14 25.48
CA GLY A 100 16.67 -35.37 26.21
C GLY A 100 16.14 -34.14 26.95
N ILE A 101 17.01 -33.42 27.69
CA ILE A 101 16.61 -32.24 28.48
C ILE A 101 16.35 -31.04 27.57
N GLY A 102 17.13 -30.87 26.49
CA GLY A 102 16.90 -29.82 25.50
C GLY A 102 15.59 -30.02 24.73
N ALA A 103 15.28 -31.26 24.34
CA ALA A 103 14.02 -31.58 23.67
C ALA A 103 12.80 -31.32 24.58
N LEU A 104 12.88 -31.68 25.87
CA LEU A 104 11.82 -31.40 26.83
C LEU A 104 11.63 -29.90 27.05
N GLY A 105 12.73 -29.13 27.15
CA GLY A 105 12.68 -27.67 27.24
C GLY A 105 12.04 -27.02 26.03
N MET A 106 12.34 -27.50 24.82
CA MET A 106 11.69 -27.06 23.58
C MET A 106 10.19 -27.36 23.58
N VAL A 107 9.79 -28.59 23.94
CA VAL A 107 8.38 -28.97 24.01
C VAL A 107 7.62 -28.13 25.02
N LEU A 108 8.16 -27.92 26.22
CA LEU A 108 7.54 -27.08 27.25
C LEU A 108 7.42 -25.63 26.79
N HIS A 109 8.45 -25.09 26.13
CA HIS A 109 8.42 -23.73 25.60
C HIS A 109 7.36 -23.56 24.51
N LEU A 110 7.29 -24.49 23.55
CA LEU A 110 6.24 -24.50 22.53
C LEU A 110 4.85 -24.72 23.13
N PHE A 111 4.72 -25.54 24.18
CA PHE A 111 3.42 -25.76 24.82
C PHE A 111 2.95 -24.52 25.59
N THR A 112 3.87 -23.76 26.18
CA THR A 112 3.53 -22.58 27.00
C THR A 112 3.35 -21.33 26.14
N TYR A 113 4.17 -21.15 25.12
CA TYR A 113 4.22 -19.93 24.31
C TYR A 113 3.84 -20.14 22.84
N GLY A 114 3.68 -21.38 22.39
CA GLY A 114 3.40 -21.69 20.98
C GLY A 114 2.08 -21.13 20.53
N ASP A 115 1.01 -21.25 21.31
CA ASP A 115 -0.30 -20.68 20.95
C ASP A 115 -0.22 -19.17 20.74
N TYR A 116 0.51 -18.46 21.61
CA TYR A 116 0.75 -17.03 21.48
C TYR A 116 1.57 -16.69 20.23
N LEU A 117 2.68 -17.41 20.00
CA LEU A 117 3.55 -17.16 18.84
C LEU A 117 2.86 -17.48 17.51
N TRP A 118 2.08 -18.56 17.45
CA TRP A 118 1.27 -18.90 16.28
C TRP A 118 0.19 -17.86 16.04
N PHE A 119 -0.52 -17.43 17.09
CA PHE A 119 -1.52 -16.37 16.99
C PHE A 119 -0.91 -15.07 16.44
N LEU A 120 0.24 -14.63 16.97
CA LEU A 120 0.93 -13.43 16.47
C LEU A 120 1.40 -13.59 15.02
N ALA A 121 1.88 -14.76 14.62
CA ALA A 121 2.29 -15.02 13.24
C ALA A 121 1.09 -14.94 12.28
N PHE A 122 -0.03 -15.59 12.61
CA PHE A 122 -1.25 -15.55 11.79
C PHE A 122 -1.88 -14.16 11.76
N LEU A 123 -1.88 -13.45 12.90
CA LEU A 123 -2.35 -12.08 12.97
C LEU A 123 -1.49 -11.17 12.08
N GLY A 124 -0.16 -11.30 12.15
CA GLY A 124 0.77 -10.55 11.32
C GLY A 124 0.55 -10.79 9.83
N LEU A 125 0.42 -12.05 9.42
CA LEU A 125 0.09 -12.40 8.03
C LEU A 125 -1.28 -11.86 7.61
N GLY A 126 -2.28 -11.95 8.48
CA GLY A 126 -3.62 -11.40 8.23
C GLY A 126 -3.58 -9.89 8.02
N MET A 127 -2.80 -9.16 8.82
CA MET A 127 -2.60 -7.72 8.66
C MET A 127 -1.91 -7.38 7.33
N ILE A 128 -0.88 -8.14 6.94
CA ILE A 128 -0.19 -7.97 5.65
C ILE A 128 -1.17 -8.20 4.49
N ILE A 129 -1.85 -9.34 4.46
CA ILE A 129 -2.79 -9.71 3.39
C ILE A 129 -3.96 -8.73 3.34
N GLY A 130 -4.52 -8.37 4.50
CA GLY A 130 -5.61 -7.41 4.61
C GLY A 130 -5.22 -6.02 4.11
N SER A 131 -4.01 -5.55 4.43
CA SER A 131 -3.48 -4.28 3.93
C SER A 131 -3.28 -4.31 2.41
N LEU A 132 -2.72 -5.40 1.87
CA LEU A 132 -2.49 -5.55 0.43
C LEU A 132 -3.81 -5.61 -0.36
N LYS A 133 -4.78 -6.42 0.09
CA LYS A 133 -6.09 -6.55 -0.59
C LYS A 133 -7.00 -5.34 -0.41
N GLY A 134 -7.03 -4.75 0.80
CA GLY A 134 -7.93 -3.63 1.09
C GLY A 134 -7.52 -2.35 0.38
N MET A 135 -6.25 -2.23 -0.02
CA MET A 135 -5.66 -1.02 -0.62
C MET A 135 -4.85 -1.39 -1.86
N GLU A 136 -5.36 -2.31 -2.68
CA GLU A 136 -4.69 -2.82 -3.88
C GLU A 136 -4.27 -1.68 -4.82
N GLU A 137 -5.14 -0.71 -5.07
CA GLU A 137 -4.86 0.45 -5.93
C GLU A 137 -3.74 1.35 -5.38
N VAL A 138 -3.69 1.53 -4.06
CA VAL A 138 -2.65 2.30 -3.38
C VAL A 138 -1.32 1.56 -3.45
N TRP A 139 -1.30 0.26 -3.18
CA TRP A 139 -0.09 -0.55 -3.28
C TRP A 139 0.41 -0.63 -4.71
N ALA A 140 -0.46 -0.76 -5.70
CA ALA A 140 -0.11 -0.69 -7.11
C ALA A 140 0.56 0.65 -7.46
N ALA A 141 -0.01 1.77 -7.00
CA ALA A 141 0.59 3.09 -7.19
C ALA A 141 1.96 3.23 -6.51
N ILE A 142 2.13 2.71 -5.29
CA ILE A 142 3.41 2.69 -4.57
C ILE A 142 4.44 1.83 -5.31
N PHE A 143 4.06 0.62 -5.72
CA PHE A 143 4.97 -0.31 -6.39
C PHE A 143 5.39 0.17 -7.77
N HIS A 144 4.48 0.81 -8.52
CA HIS A 144 4.81 1.49 -9.77
C HIS A 144 5.81 2.63 -9.51
N LYS A 145 5.60 3.45 -8.47
CA LYS A 145 6.54 4.52 -8.10
C LYS A 145 7.92 3.99 -7.67
N LEU A 146 7.97 2.81 -7.05
CA LEU A 146 9.21 2.14 -6.65
C LEU A 146 9.88 1.36 -7.80
N GLY A 147 9.23 1.24 -8.97
CA GLY A 147 9.74 0.48 -10.11
C GLY A 147 9.75 -1.05 -9.90
N ILE A 148 8.94 -1.56 -8.97
CA ILE A 148 8.85 -2.98 -8.66
C ILE A 148 7.96 -3.73 -9.67
N ILE A 149 6.96 -3.03 -10.22
CA ILE A 149 6.00 -3.57 -11.19
C ILE A 149 5.99 -2.60 -12.38
N GLN A 150 6.01 -3.14 -13.60
CA GLN A 150 5.91 -2.40 -14.87
C GLN A 150 4.49 -2.46 -15.42
#